data_AF-A0A7T4WZY7-F1
#
_entry.id   AF-A0A7T4WZY7-F1
#
_cell.length_a   1.000
_cell.length_b   1.000
_cell.length_c   1.000
_cell.angle_alpha   90.00
_cell.angle_beta   90.00
_cell.angle_gamma   90.00
#
_symmetry.space_group_name_H-M   'P 1'
#
loop_
_entity.id
_entity.type
_entity.pdbx_description
1 polymer ?
#
loop_
_entity_poly.entity_id
_entity_poly.type
_entity_poly.pdbx_seq_one_letter_code
_entity_poly.pdbx_strand_id
1 'polypeptide(L)'
;MHILLFVLVAGLLIKFATTSFFDQDRIHFSFDERRYFNDEEETIAKIMRLNLVKKERIFFIVMTLVYITSIILYFSGNITLGLSALVLVIILQLLLNIMTDFLLYTAFYDKANLFMIAIWLVLIAAVIILSNMYII
;
A
#
# COMPACT_ATOMS: atom_id res chain seq x y z
N MET A 1 23.50 -2.14 7.87
CA MET A 1 22.63 -2.97 7.01
C MET A 1 21.23 -2.40 6.84
N HIS A 2 20.54 -1.89 7.86
CA HIS A 2 19.14 -1.45 7.76
C HIS A 2 18.86 -0.19 6.92
N ILE A 3 19.87 0.63 6.63
CA ILE A 3 19.71 1.87 5.83
C ILE A 3 19.15 1.56 4.43
N LEU A 4 19.53 0.41 3.84
CA LEU A 4 18.97 -0.02 2.55
C LEU A 4 17.46 -0.26 2.60
N LEU A 5 16.91 -0.72 3.73
CA LEU A 5 15.47 -0.89 3.89
C LEU A 5 14.75 0.46 3.85
N PHE A 6 15.30 1.48 4.52
CA PHE A 6 14.75 2.83 4.44
C PHE A 6 14.76 3.37 3.01
N VAL A 7 15.86 3.18 2.27
CA VAL A 7 15.96 3.60 0.86
C VAL A 7 14.93 2.87 -0.01
N LEU A 8 14.72 1.56 0.19
CA LEU A 8 13.72 0.79 -0.53
C LEU A 8 12.29 1.27 -0.24
N VAL A 9 11.95 1.50 1.03
CA VAL A 9 10.64 2.01 1.43
C VAL A 9 10.44 3.44 0.92
N ALA A 10 11.47 4.29 0.93
CA ALA A 10 11.41 5.61 0.31
C ALA A 10 11.13 5.52 -1.19
N GLY A 11 11.82 4.61 -1.91
CA GLY A 11 11.55 4.37 -3.33
C GLY A 11 10.11 3.93 -3.59
N LEU A 12 9.55 3.10 -2.71
CA LEU A 12 8.16 2.66 -2.77
C LEU A 12 7.19 3.83 -2.56
N LEU A 13 7.44 4.68 -1.56
CA LEU A 13 6.64 5.89 -1.31
C LEU A 13 6.75 6.90 -2.46
N ILE A 14 7.92 7.08 -3.05
CA ILE A 14 8.11 7.96 -4.22
C ILE A 14 7.29 7.43 -5.39
N LYS A 15 7.36 6.12 -5.68
CA LYS A 15 6.55 5.48 -6.74
C LYS A 15 5.06 5.63 -6.45
N PHE A 16 4.66 5.50 -5.18
CA PHE A 16 3.28 5.71 -4.76
C PHE A 16 2.83 7.15 -4.99
N ALA A 17 3.67 8.12 -4.63
CA ALA A 17 3.42 9.54 -4.84
C ALA A 17 3.28 9.88 -6.32
N THR A 18 4.18 9.38 -7.18
CA THR A 18 4.11 9.65 -8.63
C THR A 18 2.82 9.10 -9.24
N THR A 19 2.40 7.91 -8.82
CA THR A 19 1.20 7.25 -9.37
C THR A 19 -0.10 7.89 -8.83
N SER A 20 -0.13 8.34 -7.57
CA SER A 20 -1.35 8.88 -6.95
C SER A 20 -1.58 10.39 -7.19
N PHE A 21 -0.51 11.13 -7.50
CA PHE A 21 -0.55 12.59 -7.64
C PHE A 21 -0.15 13.14 -9.02
N PHE A 22 0.80 12.51 -9.73
CA PHE A 22 1.43 13.11 -10.90
C PHE A 22 1.05 12.44 -12.22
N ASP A 23 0.77 11.14 -12.20
CA ASP A 23 0.36 10.42 -13.39
C ASP A 23 -1.14 10.66 -13.64
N GLN A 24 -1.46 11.38 -14.72
CA GLN A 24 -2.85 11.59 -15.16
C GLN A 24 -3.35 10.42 -16.03
N ASP A 25 -2.41 9.63 -16.57
CA ASP A 25 -2.67 8.49 -17.46
C ASP A 25 -2.64 7.14 -16.72
N ARG A 26 -1.91 7.02 -15.60
CA ARG A 26 -2.05 5.90 -14.64
C ARG A 26 -3.05 6.23 -13.55
N ILE A 27 -3.98 5.31 -13.34
CA ILE A 27 -5.29 5.61 -12.79
C ILE A 27 -5.44 5.10 -11.35
N HIS A 28 -4.52 4.23 -10.90
CA HIS A 28 -4.50 3.69 -9.54
C HIS A 28 -3.11 3.13 -9.20
N PHE A 29 -2.65 3.19 -7.94
CA PHE A 29 -1.53 2.36 -7.49
C PHE A 29 -2.02 0.92 -7.32
N SER A 30 -2.24 0.26 -8.45
CA SER A 30 -2.52 -1.17 -8.53
C SER A 30 -1.35 -1.85 -9.23
N PHE A 31 -1.00 -3.06 -8.79
CA PHE A 31 0.00 -3.86 -9.48
C PHE A 31 -0.46 -4.34 -10.88
N ASP A 32 -1.76 -4.24 -11.23
CA ASP A 32 -2.32 -4.76 -12.49
C ASP A 32 -3.50 -3.92 -13.00
N GLU A 33 -3.23 -2.77 -13.63
CA GLU A 33 -4.25 -1.81 -14.11
C GLU A 33 -5.10 -2.32 -15.30
N ARG A 34 -4.71 -3.41 -15.96
CA ARG A 34 -5.36 -3.88 -17.20
C ARG A 34 -6.70 -4.58 -16.99
N ARG A 35 -7.09 -4.87 -15.75
CA ARG A 35 -8.34 -5.57 -15.44
C ARG A 35 -9.57 -4.66 -15.36
N TYR A 36 -9.39 -3.34 -15.41
CA TYR A 36 -10.40 -2.39 -14.94
C TYR A 36 -11.16 -1.61 -16.03
N PHE A 37 -10.89 -1.83 -17.32
CA PHE A 37 -11.44 -1.02 -18.43
C PHE A 37 -11.98 -1.87 -19.58
N ASN A 38 -13.13 -2.53 -19.38
CA ASN A 38 -13.95 -3.07 -20.48
C ASN A 38 -15.33 -2.37 -20.50
N ASP A 39 -15.83 -2.09 -21.71
CA ASP A 39 -16.70 -0.97 -22.13
C ASP A 39 -18.08 -0.74 -21.45
N GLU A 40 -18.63 -1.62 -20.62
CA GLU A 40 -20.06 -1.52 -20.21
C GLU A 40 -20.32 -0.91 -18.80
N GLU A 41 -19.30 -0.76 -17.94
CA GLU A 41 -19.46 -0.33 -16.53
C GLU A 41 -18.81 1.03 -16.18
N GLU A 42 -18.66 1.88 -17.19
CA GLU A 42 -17.82 3.09 -17.14
C GLU A 42 -18.16 4.07 -16.00
N THR A 43 -19.44 4.19 -15.63
CA THR A 43 -19.90 5.14 -14.59
C THR A 43 -19.58 4.63 -13.17
N ILE A 44 -19.79 3.34 -12.91
CA ILE A 44 -19.48 2.71 -11.61
C ILE A 44 -17.95 2.67 -11.44
N ALA A 45 -17.23 2.28 -12.49
CA ALA A 45 -15.77 2.29 -12.51
C ALA A 45 -15.20 3.70 -12.25
N LYS A 46 -15.81 4.75 -12.82
CA LYS A 46 -15.38 6.15 -12.61
C LYS A 46 -15.64 6.68 -11.20
N ILE A 47 -16.79 6.36 -10.59
CA ILE A 47 -17.08 6.74 -9.19
C ILE A 47 -16.15 5.97 -8.23
N MET A 48 -15.94 4.68 -8.48
CA MET A 48 -15.01 3.85 -7.72
C MET A 48 -13.58 4.37 -7.83
N ARG A 49 -13.13 4.74 -9.03
CA ARG A 49 -11.84 5.41 -9.30
C ARG A 49 -11.67 6.67 -8.44
N LEU A 50 -12.65 7.58 -8.45
CA LEU A 50 -12.59 8.83 -7.68
C LEU A 50 -12.45 8.57 -6.16
N ASN A 51 -13.15 7.56 -5.66
CA ASN A 51 -13.09 7.21 -4.24
C ASN A 51 -11.77 6.50 -3.88
N LEU A 52 -11.25 5.65 -4.75
CA LEU A 52 -9.96 4.97 -4.60
C LEU A 52 -8.80 5.98 -4.55
N VAL A 53 -8.72 6.91 -5.50
CA VAL A 53 -7.66 7.94 -5.50
C VAL A 53 -7.67 8.77 -4.22
N LYS A 54 -8.85 9.15 -3.72
CA LYS A 54 -8.95 9.88 -2.44
C LYS A 54 -8.41 9.04 -1.28
N LYS A 55 -8.74 7.75 -1.22
CA LYS A 55 -8.27 6.84 -0.18
C LYS A 55 -6.77 6.59 -0.28
N GLU A 56 -6.22 6.41 -1.48
CA GLU A 56 -4.80 6.28 -1.73
C GLU A 56 -4.01 7.48 -1.23
N ARG A 57 -4.48 8.70 -1.48
CA ARG A 57 -3.84 9.92 -1.00
C ARG A 57 -3.82 10.00 0.53
N ILE A 58 -4.92 9.59 1.19
CA ILE A 58 -4.96 9.52 2.65
C ILE A 58 -3.94 8.50 3.15
N PHE A 59 -3.90 7.31 2.56
CA PHE A 59 -2.93 6.27 2.90
C PHE A 59 -1.49 6.75 2.69
N PHE A 60 -1.21 7.43 1.58
CA PHE A 60 0.11 8.00 1.31
C PHE A 60 0.56 8.96 2.41
N ILE A 61 -0.32 9.88 2.81
CA ILE A 61 -0.02 10.84 3.87
C ILE A 61 0.28 10.10 5.18
N VAL A 62 -0.56 9.13 5.56
CA VAL A 62 -0.37 8.33 6.77
C VAL A 62 0.95 7.54 6.71
N MET A 63 1.21 6.83 5.62
CA MET A 63 2.44 6.06 5.41
C MET A 63 3.68 6.95 5.44
N THR A 64 3.62 8.14 4.84
CA THR A 64 4.73 9.11 4.84
C THR A 64 5.01 9.64 6.25
N LEU A 65 3.97 9.97 7.02
CA LEU A 65 4.13 10.39 8.41
C LEU A 65 4.77 9.28 9.26
N VAL A 66 4.28 8.05 9.14
CA VAL A 66 4.85 6.89 9.85
C VAL A 66 6.31 6.64 9.42
N TYR A 67 6.61 6.79 8.13
CA TYR A 67 7.98 6.66 7.61
C TYR A 67 8.93 7.72 8.18
N ILE A 68 8.51 8.99 8.24
CA ILE A 68 9.29 10.08 8.84
C ILE A 68 9.51 9.80 10.34
N THR A 69 8.46 9.40 11.07
CA THR A 69 8.58 9.01 12.48
C THR A 69 9.55 7.84 12.66
N SER A 70 9.50 6.84 11.77
CA SER A 70 10.42 5.70 11.75
C SER A 70 11.88 6.14 11.61
N ILE A 71 12.18 7.06 10.68
CA ILE A 71 13.52 7.65 10.52
C ILE A 71 13.97 8.32 11.82
N ILE A 72 13.13 9.20 12.39
CA ILE A 72 13.46 9.95 13.59
C ILE A 72 13.77 8.99 14.75
N LEU A 73 12.94 7.97 14.97
CA LEU A 73 13.15 6.96 16.01
C LEU A 73 14.44 6.15 15.79
N TYR A 74 14.71 5.73 14.56
CA TYR A 74 15.91 4.97 14.23
C TYR A 74 17.19 5.78 14.49
N PHE A 75 17.26 7.03 14.00
CA PHE A 75 18.45 7.87 14.13
C PHE A 75 18.61 8.52 15.52
N SER A 76 17.55 8.57 16.33
CA SER A 76 17.62 8.98 17.75
C SER A 76 18.12 7.87 18.68
N GLY A 77 18.45 6.69 18.13
CA GLY A 77 19.01 5.56 18.89
C GLY A 77 17.99 4.51 19.29
N ASN A 78 16.70 4.71 19.04
CA ASN A 78 15.67 3.70 19.28
C ASN A 78 15.48 2.82 18.02
N ILE A 79 16.47 1.97 17.77
CA ILE A 79 16.57 1.14 16.56
C ILE A 79 15.36 0.23 16.40
N THR A 80 14.95 -0.47 17.47
CA THR A 80 13.84 -1.42 17.44
C THR A 80 12.52 -0.73 17.08
N LEU A 81 12.20 0.41 17.72
CA LEU A 81 10.98 1.16 17.39
C LEU A 81 11.04 1.79 15.99
N GLY A 82 12.22 2.25 15.56
CA GLY A 82 12.43 2.75 14.21
C GLY A 82 12.12 1.67 13.16
N LEU A 83 12.67 0.46 13.33
CA LEU A 83 12.42 -0.66 12.43
C LEU A 83 10.97 -1.17 12.49
N SER A 84 10.35 -1.24 13.67
CA SER A 84 8.94 -1.63 13.77
C SER A 84 8.02 -0.63 13.09
N ALA A 85 8.30 0.68 13.21
CA ALA A 85 7.57 1.71 12.49
C ALA A 85 7.80 1.62 10.97
N LEU A 86 8.99 1.23 10.52
CA LEU A 86 9.26 0.99 9.10
C LEU A 86 8.42 -0.18 8.56
N VAL A 87 8.34 -1.28 9.31
CA VAL A 87 7.50 -2.44 8.97
C VAL A 87 6.02 -2.04 8.92
N LEU A 88 5.57 -1.16 9.82
CA LEU A 88 4.21 -0.65 9.80
C LEU A 88 3.87 0.07 8.49
N VAL A 89 4.81 0.78 7.86
CA VAL A 89 4.62 1.38 6.53
C VAL A 89 4.29 0.30 5.48
N ILE A 90 5.01 -0.83 5.51
CA ILE A 90 4.78 -1.95 4.60
C ILE A 90 3.39 -2.57 4.85
N ILE A 91 3.00 -2.76 6.11
CA ILE A 91 1.68 -3.30 6.46
C ILE A 91 0.57 -2.36 5.98
N LEU A 92 0.73 -1.04 6.15
CA LEU A 92 -0.23 -0.05 5.66
C LEU A 92 -0.40 -0.11 4.13
N GLN A 93 0.69 -0.34 3.38
CA GLN A 93 0.63 -0.54 1.94
C GLN A 93 -0.17 -1.80 1.57
N LEU A 94 0.01 -2.91 2.30
CA LEU A 94 -0.73 -4.15 2.06
C LEU A 94 -2.22 -3.99 2.42
N LEU A 95 -2.54 -3.25 3.48
CA LEU A 95 -3.91 -2.93 3.86
C LEU A 95 -4.62 -2.07 2.79
N LEU A 96 -3.91 -1.13 2.18
CA LEU A 96 -4.44 -0.38 1.04
C LEU A 96 -4.81 -1.32 -0.11
N ASN A 97 -3.94 -2.28 -0.46
CA ASN A 97 -4.22 -3.27 -1.51
C ASN A 97 -5.47 -4.11 -1.19
N ILE A 98 -5.61 -4.58 0.07
CA ILE A 98 -6.81 -5.31 0.52
C ILE A 98 -8.06 -4.46 0.33
N MET A 99 -8.03 -3.21 0.76
CA MET A 99 -9.18 -2.32 0.67
C MET A 99 -9.56 -2.05 -0.80
N THR A 100 -8.56 -1.87 -1.67
CA THR A 100 -8.77 -1.75 -3.11
C THR A 100 -9.47 -2.98 -3.67
N ASP A 101 -8.91 -4.18 -3.44
CA ASP A 101 -9.46 -5.43 -3.99
C ASP A 101 -10.84 -5.75 -3.41
N PHE A 102 -11.08 -5.41 -2.14
CA PHE A 102 -12.39 -5.56 -1.52
C PHE A 102 -13.43 -4.66 -2.18
N LEU A 103 -13.10 -3.39 -2.43
CA LEU A 103 -14.00 -2.48 -3.13
C LEU A 103 -14.31 -3.00 -4.55
N LEU A 104 -13.29 -3.44 -5.27
CA LEU A 104 -13.44 -4.02 -6.61
C LEU A 104 -14.31 -5.29 -6.60
N TYR A 105 -14.11 -6.18 -5.62
CA TYR A 105 -14.97 -7.33 -5.43
C TYR A 105 -16.43 -6.89 -5.16
N THR A 106 -16.67 -5.88 -4.35
CA THR A 106 -18.06 -5.44 -4.08
C THR A 106 -18.75 -4.78 -5.27
N ALA A 107 -18.00 -4.17 -6.20
CA ALA A 107 -18.59 -3.61 -7.43
C ALA A 107 -18.82 -4.65 -8.51
N PHE A 108 -17.81 -5.49 -8.79
CA PHE A 108 -17.79 -6.36 -9.96
C PHE A 108 -18.05 -7.83 -9.62
N TYR A 109 -18.10 -8.19 -8.33
CA TYR A 109 -18.24 -9.56 -7.81
C TYR A 109 -17.22 -10.56 -8.38
N ASP A 110 -16.05 -10.06 -8.83
CA ASP A 110 -14.99 -10.88 -9.39
C ASP A 110 -14.24 -11.65 -8.30
N LYS A 111 -14.33 -12.99 -8.38
CA LYS A 111 -13.68 -13.92 -7.46
C LYS A 111 -12.15 -13.79 -7.46
N ALA A 112 -11.54 -13.29 -8.54
CA ALA A 112 -10.11 -13.04 -8.59
C ALA A 112 -9.67 -12.00 -7.54
N ASN A 113 -10.48 -10.97 -7.32
CA ASN A 113 -10.18 -9.94 -6.30
C ASN A 113 -10.28 -10.51 -4.88
N LEU A 114 -11.24 -11.42 -4.63
CA LEU A 114 -11.36 -12.11 -3.35
C LEU A 114 -10.15 -13.02 -3.07
N PHE A 115 -9.60 -13.67 -4.10
CA PHE A 115 -8.36 -14.44 -4.00
C PHE A 115 -7.15 -13.55 -3.70
N MET A 116 -7.05 -12.37 -4.34
CA MET A 116 -5.97 -11.41 -4.08
C MET A 116 -5.98 -10.91 -2.64
N ILE A 117 -7.16 -10.63 -2.06
CA ILE A 117 -7.30 -10.27 -0.63
C ILE A 117 -6.68 -11.33 0.28
N ALA A 118 -6.94 -12.62 0.00
CA ALA A 118 -6.37 -13.71 0.78
C ALA A 118 -4.84 -13.73 0.70
N ILE A 119 -4.26 -13.49 -0.49
CA ILE A 119 -2.81 -13.37 -0.68
C ILE A 119 -2.24 -12.22 0.15
N TRP A 120 -2.89 -11.05 0.13
CA TRP A 120 -2.43 -9.90 0.91
C TRP A 120 -2.46 -10.18 2.42
N LEU A 121 -3.49 -10.87 2.92
CA LEU A 121 -3.55 -11.29 4.33
C LEU A 121 -2.42 -12.25 4.70
N VAL A 122 -2.10 -13.22 3.83
CA VAL A 122 -0.96 -14.12 4.03
C VAL A 122 0.35 -13.34 4.06
N LEU A 123 0.52 -12.36 3.16
CA LEU A 123 1.71 -11.50 3.15
C LEU A 123 1.83 -10.64 4.42
N ILE A 124 0.74 -10.10 4.94
CA ILE A 124 0.73 -9.37 6.22
C ILE A 124 1.19 -10.30 7.35
N ALA A 125 0.63 -11.50 7.43
CA ALA A 125 1.02 -12.48 8.45
C ALA A 125 2.52 -12.83 8.34
N ALA A 126 3.02 -13.07 7.13
CA ALA A 126 4.43 -13.35 6.90
C ALA A 126 5.33 -12.18 7.32
N VAL A 127 4.98 -10.95 6.96
CA VAL A 127 5.72 -9.74 7.36
C VAL A 127 5.76 -9.61 8.88
N ILE A 128 4.63 -9.83 9.57
CA ILE A 128 4.57 -9.75 11.04
C ILE A 128 5.46 -10.83 11.68
N ILE A 129 5.37 -12.07 11.23
CA ILE A 129 6.17 -13.18 11.77
C ILE A 129 7.66 -12.93 11.56
N LEU A 130 8.07 -12.62 10.33
CA LEU A 130 9.47 -12.33 10.00
C LEU A 130 9.98 -11.12 10.78
N SER A 131 9.19 -10.04 10.86
CA SER A 131 9.61 -8.85 11.61
C SER A 131 9.87 -9.14 13.09
N ASN A 132 9.01 -9.92 13.75
CA ASN A 132 9.24 -10.31 15.14
C ASN A 132 10.44 -11.24 15.33
N MET A 133 10.77 -12.09 14.34
CA MET A 133 11.93 -12.96 14.41
C MET A 133 13.27 -12.23 14.23
N TYR A 134 13.28 -11.12 13.50
CA TYR A 134 14.53 -10.43 13.11
C TYR A 134 14.71 -9.04 13.73
N ILE A 135 13.68 -8.47 14.37
CA ILE A 135 13.75 -7.14 15.03
C ILE A 135 13.93 -7.26 16.55
N ILE A 136 13.51 -8.38 17.16
CA ILE A 136 13.75 -8.74 18.58
C ILE A 136 15.11 -9.41 18.71
#